data_AF-A0A812HIG4-F1
#
_entry.id   AF-A0A812HIG4-F1
#
_cell.length_a   1.000
_cell.length_b   1.000
_cell.length_c   1.000
_cell.angle_alpha   90.00
_cell.angle_beta   90.00
_cell.angle_gamma   90.00
#
_symmetry.space_group_name_H-M   'P 1'
#
loop_
_entity.id
_entity.type
_entity.pdbx_description
1 polymer ?
#
loop_
_entity_poly.entity_id
_entity_poly.type
_entity_poly.pdbx_seq_one_letter_code
_entity_poly.pdbx_strand_id
1 'polypeptide(L)'
;MGKKKLNPQPNELNQDTEFGRGEIKDNALKAVVTSQLFRTRVVKAKKGKGSFNRKAKHRGKEPYSKFSLTWILNRAFFLSEGNGEAVC
;
A
#
# COMPACT_ATOMS: atom_id res chain seq x y z
N MET A 1 39.82 5.20 46.43
CA MET A 1 39.14 4.33 45.44
C MET A 1 37.87 5.03 44.97
N GLY A 2 37.92 5.72 43.83
CA GLY A 2 36.78 6.49 43.30
C GLY A 2 35.70 5.56 42.75
N LYS A 3 34.47 5.69 43.26
CA LYS A 3 33.29 5.00 42.71
C LYS A 3 32.97 5.64 41.35
N LYS A 4 33.11 4.87 40.27
CA LYS A 4 32.67 5.31 38.94
C LYS A 4 31.13 5.34 38.94
N LYS A 5 30.51 6.51 38.81
CA LYS A 5 29.07 6.62 38.54
C LYS A 5 28.78 5.87 37.25
N LEU A 6 28.00 4.80 37.34
CA LEU A 6 27.40 4.18 36.16
C LEU A 6 26.37 5.19 35.63
N ASN A 7 26.55 5.63 34.39
CA ASN A 7 25.62 6.49 33.69
C ASN A 7 24.42 5.60 33.27
N PRO A 8 23.22 5.77 33.84
CA PRO A 8 22.04 5.11 33.28
C PRO A 8 21.80 5.76 31.94
N GLN A 9 21.97 4.99 30.86
CA GLN A 9 21.58 5.44 29.53
C GLN A 9 20.09 5.80 29.60
N PRO A 10 19.69 7.06 29.31
CA PRO A 10 18.29 7.39 29.20
C PRO A 10 17.80 6.71 27.93
N ASN A 11 17.20 5.53 28.06
CA ASN A 11 16.36 4.97 27.02
C ASN A 11 15.11 5.86 26.93
N GLU A 12 15.27 7.07 26.41
CA GLU A 12 14.18 7.89 25.89
C GLU A 12 13.71 7.24 24.59
N LEU A 13 13.01 6.12 24.73
CA LEU A 13 12.02 5.71 23.74
C LEU A 13 10.66 6.20 24.23
N ASN A 14 10.52 7.52 24.31
CA ASN A 14 9.22 8.14 24.01
C ASN A 14 9.00 7.98 22.50
N GLN A 15 8.85 6.73 22.06
CA GLN A 15 8.15 6.48 20.82
C GLN A 15 6.72 6.83 21.15
N ASP A 16 6.23 7.97 20.66
CA ASP A 16 4.82 8.31 20.70
C ASP A 16 4.05 7.10 20.17
N THR A 17 3.51 6.35 21.11
CA THR A 17 3.14 4.97 20.86
C THR A 17 1.73 5.00 20.28
N GLU A 18 1.65 5.25 18.98
CA GLU A 18 0.44 5.26 18.14
C GLU A 18 -0.17 3.85 18.03
N PHE A 19 -0.46 3.22 19.18
CA PHE A 19 -1.22 1.97 19.33
C PHE A 19 -2.64 2.26 19.83
N GLY A 20 -3.01 3.54 20.00
CA GLY A 20 -4.31 3.99 20.50
C GLY A 20 -4.57 3.63 21.96
N ARG A 21 -3.53 3.41 22.76
CA ARG A 21 -3.62 2.96 24.17
C ARG A 21 -3.22 4.00 25.20
N GLY A 22 -2.76 5.18 24.77
CA GLY A 22 -2.24 6.22 25.66
C GLY A 22 -0.96 5.78 26.37
N GLU A 23 -0.69 6.39 27.53
CA GLU A 23 0.50 6.09 28.34
C GLU A 23 0.39 4.71 28.99
N ILE A 24 1.38 3.85 28.75
CA ILE A 24 1.43 2.50 29.30
C ILE A 24 2.21 2.54 30.63
N LYS A 25 1.52 2.32 31.75
CA LYS A 25 2.11 2.38 33.11
C LYS A 25 2.59 1.02 33.63
N ASP A 26 1.97 -0.07 33.18
CA ASP A 26 2.28 -1.42 33.64
C ASP A 26 3.26 -2.11 32.67
N ASN A 27 2.76 -3.04 31.84
CA ASN A 27 3.56 -3.86 30.93
C ASN A 27 3.38 -3.42 29.47
N ALA A 28 4.49 -3.01 28.85
CA ALA A 28 4.57 -2.62 27.45
C ALA A 28 4.10 -3.73 26.50
N LEU A 29 4.65 -4.95 26.61
CA LEU A 29 4.33 -6.06 25.69
C LEU A 29 2.84 -6.43 25.73
N LYS A 30 2.24 -6.44 26.92
CA LYS A 30 0.80 -6.71 27.08
C LYS A 30 -0.05 -5.65 26.37
N ALA A 31 0.34 -4.39 26.47
CA ALA A 31 -0.34 -3.29 25.79
C ALA A 31 -0.20 -3.41 24.27
N VAL A 32 1.00 -3.74 23.76
CA VAL A 32 1.19 -3.90 22.31
C VAL A 32 0.41 -5.10 21.78
N VAL A 33 0.52 -6.28 22.39
CA VAL A 33 -0.16 -7.53 21.93
C VAL A 33 -1.66 -7.36 21.80
N THR A 34 -2.27 -6.57 22.68
CA THR A 34 -3.72 -6.33 22.65
C THR A 34 -4.12 -5.18 21.72
N SER A 35 -3.18 -4.38 21.22
CA SER A 35 -3.45 -3.23 20.34
C SER A 35 -3.85 -3.65 18.91
N GLN A 36 -4.26 -2.66 18.10
CA GLN A 36 -4.65 -2.88 16.70
C GLN A 36 -3.52 -3.49 15.84
N LEU A 37 -2.27 -3.29 16.23
CA LEU A 37 -1.10 -3.76 15.49
C LEU A 37 -1.10 -5.29 15.36
N PHE A 38 -1.44 -5.99 16.44
CA PHE A 38 -1.41 -7.46 16.52
C PHE A 38 -2.80 -8.11 16.38
N ARG A 39 -3.70 -7.51 15.58
CA ARG A 39 -4.97 -8.14 15.27
C ARG A 39 -4.82 -9.30 14.28
N THR A 40 -5.62 -10.35 14.49
CA THR A 40 -5.75 -11.46 13.53
C THR A 40 -6.28 -10.94 12.20
N ARG A 41 -5.52 -11.15 11.12
CA ARG A 41 -5.94 -10.79 9.76
C ARG A 41 -6.61 -11.99 9.10
N VAL A 42 -7.84 -11.80 8.62
CA VAL A 42 -8.58 -12.82 7.87
C VAL A 42 -8.43 -12.56 6.37
N VAL A 43 -7.88 -13.53 5.65
CA VAL A 43 -7.79 -13.48 4.19
C VAL A 43 -9.09 -14.01 3.60
N LYS A 44 -9.65 -13.32 2.60
CA LYS A 44 -10.81 -13.83 1.87
C LYS A 44 -10.43 -15.07 1.08
N ALA A 45 -11.17 -16.15 1.30
CA ALA A 45 -10.99 -17.40 0.56
C ALA A 45 -11.26 -17.18 -0.95
N LYS A 46 -10.58 -17.95 -1.80
CA LYS A 46 -10.79 -17.91 -3.26
C LYS A 46 -12.03 -18.68 -3.71
N LYS A 47 -12.46 -19.69 -2.94
CA LYS A 47 -13.62 -20.55 -3.23
C LYS A 47 -14.36 -20.88 -1.93
N GLY A 48 -15.67 -21.13 -2.01
CA GLY A 48 -16.51 -21.54 -0.87
C GLY A 48 -17.23 -20.38 -0.19
N LYS A 49 -17.47 -20.50 1.13
CA LYS A 49 -18.20 -19.49 1.91
C LYS A 49 -17.42 -18.18 1.99
N GLY A 50 -18.07 -17.08 1.67
CA GLY A 50 -17.46 -15.74 1.73
C GLY A 50 -16.45 -15.44 0.60
N SER A 51 -16.32 -16.32 -0.41
CA SER A 51 -15.43 -16.10 -1.56
C SER A 51 -16.09 -15.35 -2.72
N PHE A 52 -17.41 -15.14 -2.68
CA PHE A 52 -18.13 -14.46 -3.75
C PHE A 52 -17.77 -12.97 -3.80
N ASN A 53 -17.38 -12.49 -4.98
CA ASN A 53 -17.10 -11.08 -5.23
C ASN A 53 -17.96 -10.58 -6.40
N ARG A 54 -18.77 -9.54 -6.18
CA ARG A 54 -19.67 -8.96 -7.20
C ARG A 54 -18.93 -8.38 -8.40
N LYS A 55 -17.69 -7.93 -8.21
CA LYS A 55 -16.84 -7.38 -9.27
C LYS A 55 -15.57 -8.22 -9.38
N ALA A 56 -15.44 -8.99 -10.47
CA ALA A 56 -14.22 -9.73 -10.74
C ALA A 56 -13.04 -8.78 -11.04
N LYS A 57 -11.81 -9.21 -10.72
CA LYS A 57 -10.58 -8.42 -10.88
C LYS A 57 -10.36 -7.88 -12.30
N HIS A 58 -10.83 -8.60 -13.31
CA HIS A 58 -10.64 -8.27 -14.74
C HIS A 58 -11.96 -8.03 -15.47
N ARG A 59 -12.96 -7.43 -14.82
CA ARG A 59 -14.23 -7.09 -15.48
C ARG A 59 -13.96 -6.16 -16.68
N GLY A 60 -14.32 -6.59 -17.89
CA GLY A 60 -14.15 -5.81 -19.13
C GLY A 60 -12.75 -5.82 -19.75
N LYS A 61 -11.80 -6.59 -19.21
CA LYS A 61 -10.50 -6.82 -19.84
C LYS A 61 -10.51 -8.24 -20.40
N GLU A 62 -10.72 -8.38 -21.70
CA GLU A 62 -10.56 -9.68 -22.36
C GLU A 62 -9.09 -10.13 -22.21
N PRO A 63 -8.82 -11.39 -21.83
CA PRO A 63 -7.45 -11.89 -21.74
C PRO A 63 -6.72 -11.89 -23.10
N TYR A 64 -7.46 -11.74 -24.21
CA TYR A 64 -6.94 -11.71 -25.57
C TYR A 64 -7.07 -10.36 -26.28
N SER A 65 -7.60 -9.30 -25.66
CA SER A 65 -7.62 -7.97 -26.32
C SER A 65 -6.29 -7.24 -26.15
N LYS A 66 -5.22 -7.80 -26.75
CA LYS A 66 -3.98 -7.07 -27.03
C LYS A 66 -4.11 -6.11 -28.23
N PHE A 67 -5.31 -5.61 -28.50
CA PHE A 67 -5.51 -4.57 -29.49
C PHE A 67 -6.33 -3.47 -28.84
N SER A 68 -5.65 -2.64 -28.05
CA SER A 68 -6.23 -1.41 -27.58
C SER A 68 -6.43 -0.51 -28.80
N LEU A 69 -7.66 -0.41 -29.29
CA LEU A 69 -8.07 0.50 -30.37
C LEU A 69 -7.63 1.96 -30.11
N THR A 70 -7.33 2.29 -28.85
CA THR A 70 -6.77 3.58 -28.40
C THR A 70 -5.37 3.87 -28.96
N TRP A 71 -4.54 2.86 -29.25
CA TRP A 71 -3.22 3.06 -29.88
C TRP A 71 -3.36 3.51 -31.34
N ILE A 72 -4.29 2.91 -32.08
CA ILE A 72 -4.50 3.19 -33.51
C ILE A 72 -5.05 4.60 -33.70
N LEU A 73 -6.01 4.98 -32.85
CA LEU A 73 -6.62 6.30 -32.91
C LEU A 73 -5.62 7.41 -32.52
N ASN A 74 -4.75 7.17 -31.52
CA ASN A 74 -3.68 8.12 -31.19
C ASN A 74 -2.58 8.23 -32.26
N ARG A 75 -2.34 7.19 -33.09
CA ARG A 75 -1.38 7.20 -34.21
C ARG A 75 -1.90 8.01 -35.42
N ALA A 76 -3.21 7.96 -35.68
CA ALA A 76 -3.82 8.67 -36.80
C ALA A 76 -3.85 10.20 -36.59
N PHE A 77 -3.97 10.66 -35.34
CA PHE A 77 -3.98 12.08 -35.01
C PHE A 77 -2.60 12.74 -35.17
N PHE A 78 -1.50 11.99 -34.98
CA PHE A 78 -0.13 12.52 -35.03
C PHE A 78 0.47 12.62 -36.44
N LEU A 79 -0.16 12.04 -37.48
CA LEU A 79 0.31 12.13 -38.87
C LEU A 79 -0.44 13.18 -39.70
N SER A 80 -1.42 13.89 -39.11
CA SER A 80 -2.21 14.90 -39.83
C SER A 80 -1.62 16.31 -39.76
N GLU A 81 -0.60 16.55 -38.93
CA GLU A 81 0.03 17.87 -38.78
C GLU A 81 1.54 17.76 -39.03
N GLY A 82 1.97 18.02 -40.27
CA GLY A 82 3.39 18.20 -40.58
C GLY A 82 3.74 17.87 -42.02
N ASN A 83 3.56 18.84 -42.93
CA ASN A 83 4.63 19.44 -43.74
C ASN A 83 4.02 20.39 -44.78
N GLY A 84 4.30 21.68 -44.61
CA GLY A 84 4.18 22.67 -45.66
C GLY A 84 5.37 22.62 -46.63
N GLU A 85 5.18 23.40 -47.70
CA GLU A 85 6.14 23.93 -48.68
C GLU A 85 6.38 23.18 -50.00
N ALA A 86 5.93 23.88 -51.05
CA ALA A 86 6.48 24.08 -52.39
C ALA A 86 6.74 22.85 -53.27
N VAL A 87 6.13 22.81 -54.46
CA VAL A 87 6.78 23.19 -55.74
C VAL A 87 5.69 23.25 -56.83
N CYS A 88 5.59 24.42 -57.49
CA CYS A 88 4.85 24.77 -58.73
C CYS A 88 3.34 24.54 -58.78
#